data_AF-A0A383DL80-F1
#
_entry.id   AF-A0A383DL80-F1
#
_cell.length_a   1.000
_cell.length_b   1.000
_cell.length_c   1.000
_cell.angle_alpha   90.00
_cell.angle_beta   90.00
_cell.angle_gamma   90.00
#
_symmetry.space_group_name_H-M   'P 1'
#
loop_
_entity.id
_entity.type
_entity.pdbx_description
1 polymer ?
#
loop_
_entity_poly.entity_id
_entity_poly.type
_entity_poly.pdbx_seq_one_letter_code
_entity_poly.pdbx_strand_id
1 'polypeptide(L)' 'MTKILVIAEAGVNHNGSVGQAKRLIDVAADSGADVVKFQTFTAENVVTHQ' A
#
# COMPACT_ATOMS: atom_id res chain seq x y z
N MET A 1 13.93 3.88 -24.93
CA MET A 1 14.02 3.13 -23.66
C MET A 1 12.67 3.19 -22.98
N THR A 2 12.19 2.09 -22.42
CA THR A 2 10.98 2.06 -21.58
C THR A 2 11.33 2.53 -20.17
N LYS A 3 10.52 3.42 -19.60
CA LYS A 3 10.67 3.87 -18.21
C LYS A 3 10.32 2.71 -17.27
N ILE A 4 11.12 2.47 -16.24
CA ILE A 4 10.78 1.54 -15.16
C ILE A 4 9.66 2.17 -14.33
N LEU A 5 8.58 1.41 -14.10
CA LEU A 5 7.50 1.81 -13.20
C LEU A 5 7.80 1.28 -11.79
N VAL A 6 7.92 2.18 -10.82
CA VAL A 6 8.18 1.83 -9.42
C VAL A 6 6.89 1.91 -8.60
N ILE A 7 6.50 0.79 -8.01
CA ILE A 7 5.31 0.69 -7.15
C ILE A 7 5.76 0.49 -5.69
N ALA A 8 5.46 1.46 -4.84
CA ALA A 8 5.64 1.36 -3.40
C ALA A 8 4.49 0.55 -2.78
N GLU A 9 4.78 -0.62 -2.23
CA GLU A 9 3.80 -1.48 -1.56
C GLU A 9 3.54 -0.98 -0.12
N ALA A 10 2.42 -0.30 0.09
CA ALA A 10 1.94 0.05 1.43
C ALA A 10 1.23 -1.14 2.11
N GLY A 11 0.58 -2.01 1.32
CA GLY A 11 -0.08 -3.21 1.83
C GLY A 11 -1.12 -2.89 2.91
N VAL A 12 -0.97 -3.52 4.08
CA VAL A 12 -1.76 -3.26 5.31
C VAL A 12 -0.99 -2.45 6.37
N ASN A 13 0.17 -1.89 6.02
CA ASN A 13 1.09 -1.23 6.97
C ASN A 13 0.54 0.06 7.59
N HIS A 14 -0.65 0.49 7.19
CA HIS A 14 -1.38 1.59 7.82
C HIS A 14 -2.02 1.21 9.16
N ASN A 15 -2.03 -0.08 9.54
CA ASN A 15 -2.51 -0.57 10.84
C ASN A 15 -3.91 -0.05 11.21
N GLY A 16 -4.82 -0.02 10.23
CA GLY A 16 -6.18 0.49 10.41
C GLY A 16 -6.32 2.01 10.57
N SER A 17 -5.23 2.78 10.54
CA SER A 17 -5.24 4.22 10.71
C SER A 17 -5.19 4.97 9.38
N VAL A 18 -6.19 5.81 9.11
CA VAL A 18 -6.18 6.72 7.94
C VAL A 18 -5.01 7.71 8.00
N GLY A 19 -4.62 8.15 9.21
CA GLY A 19 -3.48 9.05 9.38
C GLY A 19 -2.15 8.39 9.00
N GLN A 20 -1.98 7.10 9.33
CA GLN A 20 -0.81 6.34 8.87
C GLN A 20 -0.87 6.06 7.37
N ALA A 21 -2.05 5.77 6.81
CA ALA A 21 -2.20 5.61 5.36
C ALA A 21 -1.75 6.86 4.59
N LYS A 22 -2.12 8.06 5.06
CA LYS A 22 -1.66 9.33 4.47
C LYS A 22 -0.15 9.49 4.55
N ARG A 23 0.45 9.20 5.72
CA ARG A 23 1.91 9.24 5.88
C ARG A 23 2.64 8.29 4.93
N LEU A 24 2.08 7.09 4.67
CA LEU A 24 2.66 6.15 3.71
C LEU A 24 2.61 6.69 2.27
N ILE A 25 1.56 7.45 1.92
CA ILE A 25 1.46 8.15 0.63
C ILE A 25 2.55 9.23 0.54
N ASP A 26 2.68 10.06 1.58
CA ASP A 26 3.68 11.14 1.62
C ASP A 26 5.10 10.58 1.44
N VAL A 27 5.47 9.54 2.19
CA VAL A 27 6.79 8.90 2.09
C VAL A 27 7.02 8.24 0.73
N ALA A 28 6.01 7.62 0.12
CA ALA A 28 6.13 7.04 -1.21
C ALA A 28 6.40 8.11 -2.28
N ALA A 29 5.70 9.26 -2.18
CA ALA A 29 5.90 10.40 -3.06
C ALA A 29 7.30 11.01 -2.87
N ASP A 30 7.73 11.24 -1.62
CA ASP A 30 9.06 11.77 -1.28
C ASP A 30 10.20 10.84 -1.73
N SER A 31 9.93 9.53 -1.79
CA SER A 31 10.89 8.52 -2.27
C SER A 31 10.95 8.42 -3.80
N GLY A 32 10.08 9.13 -4.53
CA GLY A 32 10.05 9.12 -5.98
C GLY A 32 9.37 7.90 -6.60
N ALA A 33 8.50 7.20 -5.86
CA ALA A 33 7.69 6.13 -6.44
C ALA A 33 6.66 6.69 -7.44
N ASP A 34 6.37 5.95 -8.51
CA ASP A 34 5.35 6.34 -9.48
C ASP A 34 3.93 6.07 -8.95
N VAL A 35 3.79 5.00 -8.14
CA VAL A 35 2.51 4.54 -7.59
C VAL A 35 2.72 4.05 -6.16
N VAL A 36 1.73 4.26 -5.29
CA VAL A 36 1.62 3.60 -3.99
C VAL A 36 0.43 2.64 -4.00
N LYS A 37 0.62 1.40 -3.56
CA LYS A 37 -0.41 0.35 -3.60
C LYS A 37 -0.82 -0.11 -2.20
N PHE A 38 -2.11 -0.05 -1.92
CA PHE A 38 -2.73 -0.61 -0.72
C PHE A 38 -3.42 -1.94 -1.03
N GLN A 39 -3.55 -2.80 -0.03
CA GLN A 39 -4.30 -4.05 -0.14
C GLN A 39 -5.75 -3.82 0.33
N THR A 40 -6.70 -4.31 -0.47
CA THR A 40 -8.12 -4.28 -0.13
C THR A 40 -8.63 -5.70 -0.05
N PHE A 41 -9.02 -6.15 1.14
CA PHE A 41 -9.68 -7.43 1.35
C PHE A 41 -10.55 -7.37 2.60
N THR A 42 -11.53 -8.26 2.65
CA THR A 42 -12.32 -8.58 3.83
C THR A 42 -11.78 -9.91 4.35
N ALA A 43 -11.30 -9.96 5.60
CA ALA A 43 -10.55 -11.11 6.11
C ALA A 43 -11.36 -12.40 6.00
N GLU A 44 -12.66 -12.32 6.28
CA GLU A 44 -13.63 -13.41 6.20
C GLU A 44 -13.71 -14.04 4.80
N ASN A 45 -13.39 -13.28 3.75
CA ASN A 45 -13.46 -13.78 2.36
C ASN A 45 -12.18 -14.49 1.90
N VAL A 46 -11.08 -14.42 2.66
CA VAL A 46 -9.75 -14.87 2.21
C VAL A 46 -9.04 -15.82 3.17
N VAL A 47 -9.49 -15.94 4.42
CA VAL A 47 -8.93 -16.89 5.40
C VAL A 47 -9.64 -18.24 5.33
N THR A 48 -8.92 -19.32 5.63
CA THR A 48 -9.51 -20.65 5.85
C THR A 48 -9.77 -20.83 7.35
N HIS A 49 -10.93 -21.37 7.70
CA HIS A 49 -11.26 -21.67 9.10
C HIS A 49 -10.49 -22.91 9.58
N GLN A 50 -10.05 -22.87 10.83
CA GLN A 50 -9.45 -24.01 11.54
C GLN A 50 -10.52 -24.90 12.14
#